data_AF-A0A5B8HT34-F1
#
_entry.id   AF-A0A5B8HT34-F1
#
_cell.length_a   1.000
_cell.length_b   1.000
_cell.length_c   1.000
_cell.angle_alpha   90.00
_cell.angle_beta   90.00
_cell.angle_gamma   90.00
#
_symmetry.space_group_name_H-M   'P 1'
#
loop_
_entity.id
_entity.type
_entity.pdbx_description
1 polymer ?
#
loop_
_entity_poly.entity_id
_entity_poly.type
_entity_poly.pdbx_seq_one_letter_code
_entity_poly.pdbx_strand_id
1 'polypeptide(L)'
;MANNKSAEKRIDIAKRNRLKNRYYKSSVRTLIKMFFQNLEIYKSSKSPEDKEKLQKTLSSVYSMIDKGTKKNVYHKNTAARKKSQLAAYLKTA
;
A
#
# COMPACT_ATOMS: atom_id res chain seq x y z
N MET A 1 29.48 11.71 10.52
CA MET A 1 30.32 10.51 10.73
C MET A 1 29.81 9.80 11.99
N ALA A 2 29.82 8.47 12.05
CA ALA A 2 29.49 7.78 13.31
C ALA A 2 30.73 7.77 14.20
N ASN A 3 30.68 8.51 15.31
CA ASN A 3 31.85 8.66 16.19
C ASN A 3 31.95 7.53 17.23
N ASN A 4 30.94 6.65 17.32
CA ASN A 4 30.95 5.50 18.22
C ASN A 4 30.34 4.26 17.53
N LYS A 5 30.72 3.06 18.00
CA LYS A 5 30.25 1.77 17.45
C LYS A 5 28.72 1.64 17.49
N SER A 6 28.08 2.19 18.52
CA SER A 6 26.62 2.19 18.64
C SER A 6 25.95 3.00 17.54
N ALA A 7 26.50 4.15 17.16
CA ALA A 7 25.95 5.03 16.12
C ALA A 7 26.09 4.37 14.74
N GLU A 8 27.24 3.76 14.47
CA GLU A 8 27.46 3.01 13.22
C GLU A 8 26.43 1.89 13.07
N LYS A 9 26.26 1.06 14.12
CA LYS A 9 25.22 0.02 14.17
C LYS A 9 23.82 0.58 13.95
N ARG A 10 23.48 1.73 14.56
CA ARG A 10 22.17 2.38 14.38
C ARG A 10 21.96 2.83 12.93
N ILE A 11 22.98 3.37 12.28
CA ILE A 11 22.93 3.80 10.87
C ILE A 11 22.62 2.60 9.97
N ASP A 12 23.27 1.46 10.18
CA ASP A 12 23.05 0.29 9.33
C ASP A 12 21.68 -0.37 9.55
N ILE A 13 21.21 -0.38 10.79
CA ILE A 13 19.84 -0.79 11.09
C ILE A 13 18.83 0.15 10.41
N ALA A 14 19.05 1.46 10.47
CA ALA A 14 18.18 2.45 9.84
C ALA A 14 18.16 2.30 8.31
N LYS A 15 19.33 2.11 7.67
CA LYS A 15 19.44 1.84 6.22
C LYS A 15 18.63 0.60 5.83
N ARG A 16 18.81 -0.52 6.54
CA ARG A 16 18.09 -1.77 6.29
C ARG A 16 16.57 -1.59 6.42
N ASN A 17 16.13 -0.96 7.50
CA ASN A 17 14.71 -0.73 7.76
C ASN A 17 14.10 0.24 6.74
N ARG A 18 14.84 1.29 6.34
CA ARG A 18 14.43 2.23 5.30
C ARG A 18 14.15 1.51 3.97
N LEU A 19 15.04 0.61 3.54
CA LEU A 19 14.87 -0.14 2.29
C LEU A 19 13.63 -1.05 2.34
N LYS A 20 13.45 -1.79 3.44
CA LYS A 20 12.26 -2.63 3.65
C LYS A 20 10.97 -1.80 3.65
N ASN A 21 10.95 -0.70 4.41
CA ASN A 21 9.78 0.18 4.48
C ASN A 21 9.47 0.84 3.14
N ARG A 22 10.51 1.22 2.38
CA ARG A 22 10.37 1.81 1.05
C ARG A 22 9.59 0.88 0.13
N TYR A 23 9.96 -0.41 0.06
CA TYR A 23 9.29 -1.39 -0.78
C TYR A 23 7.78 -1.45 -0.53
N TYR A 24 7.35 -1.69 0.71
CA TYR A 24 5.92 -1.76 1.03
C TYR A 24 5.19 -0.43 0.79
N LYS A 25 5.83 0.71 1.07
CA LYS A 25 5.23 2.03 0.85
C LYS A 25 5.08 2.36 -0.63
N SER A 26 6.10 2.07 -1.45
CA SER A 26 6.05 2.29 -2.90
C SER A 26 5.06 1.36 -3.57
N SER A 27 5.09 0.05 -3.25
CA SER A 27 4.19 -0.92 -3.86
C SER A 27 2.72 -0.60 -3.57
N VAL A 28 2.38 -0.26 -2.32
CA VAL A 28 1.01 0.16 -1.99
C VAL A 28 0.62 1.44 -2.73
N ARG A 29 1.53 2.42 -2.87
CA ARG A 29 1.25 3.65 -3.63
C ARG A 29 0.97 3.35 -5.10
N THR A 30 1.77 2.49 -5.72
CA THR A 30 1.59 2.08 -7.12
C THR A 30 0.26 1.35 -7.31
N LEU A 31 -0.05 0.38 -6.45
CA LEU A 31 -1.31 -0.37 -6.54
C LEU A 31 -2.54 0.52 -6.33
N ILE A 32 -2.47 1.51 -5.43
CA ILE A 32 -3.55 2.49 -5.24
C ILE A 32 -3.72 3.35 -6.50
N LYS A 33 -2.62 3.78 -7.15
CA LYS A 33 -2.71 4.52 -8.42
C LYS A 33 -3.39 3.69 -9.51
N MET A 34 -3.01 2.41 -9.64
CA MET A 34 -3.65 1.48 -10.58
C MET A 34 -5.14 1.27 -10.25
N PHE A 35 -5.50 1.17 -8.96
CA PHE A 35 -6.89 1.06 -8.53
C PHE A 35 -7.73 2.26 -9.02
N PHE A 36 -7.23 3.48 -8.85
CA PHE A 36 -7.96 4.67 -9.31
C PHE A 36 -8.10 4.73 -10.84
N GLN A 37 -7.06 4.34 -11.58
CA GLN A 37 -7.15 4.23 -13.05
C GLN A 37 -8.23 3.22 -13.48
N ASN A 38 -8.25 2.04 -12.85
CA ASN A 38 -9.25 1.02 -13.13
C ASN A 38 -10.67 1.48 -12.72
N LEU A 39 -10.79 2.27 -11.67
CA LEU A 39 -12.05 2.83 -11.20
C LEU A 39 -12.60 3.87 -12.18
N GLU A 40 -11.76 4.71 -12.77
CA GLU A 40 -12.15 5.65 -13.83
C GLU A 40 -12.63 4.93 -15.09
N ILE A 41 -11.93 3.87 -15.50
CA ILE A 41 -12.35 3.02 -16.64
C ILE A 41 -13.70 2.39 -16.36
N TYR A 42 -13.88 1.79 -15.17
CA TYR A 42 -15.12 1.14 -14.78
C TYR A 42 -16.32 2.10 -14.77
N LYS A 43 -16.12 3.35 -14.30
CA LYS A 43 -17.18 4.38 -14.33
C LYS A 43 -17.71 4.66 -15.73
N SER A 44 -16.83 4.59 -16.74
CA SER A 44 -17.17 4.83 -18.14
C SER A 44 -17.77 3.59 -18.83
N SER A 45 -17.16 2.41 -18.65
CA SER A 45 -17.57 1.20 -19.37
C SER A 45 -18.73 0.45 -18.71
N LYS A 46 -18.81 0.46 -17.37
CA LYS A 46 -19.70 -0.36 -16.53
C LYS A 46 -19.70 -1.86 -16.89
N SER A 47 -18.63 -2.33 -17.52
CA SER A 47 -18.50 -3.72 -17.96
C SER A 47 -18.25 -4.67 -16.77
N PRO A 48 -18.80 -5.90 -16.79
CA PRO A 48 -18.52 -6.91 -15.77
C PRO A 48 -17.03 -7.29 -15.70
N GLU A 49 -16.31 -7.27 -16.82
CA GLU A 49 -14.88 -7.60 -16.85
C GLU A 49 -14.03 -6.56 -16.09
N ASP A 50 -14.35 -5.29 -16.25
CA ASP A 50 -13.63 -4.19 -15.59
C ASP A 50 -13.91 -4.17 -14.09
N LYS A 51 -15.13 -4.57 -13.68
CA LYS A 51 -15.47 -4.80 -12.28
C LYS A 51 -14.58 -5.89 -11.68
N GLU A 52 -14.34 -6.98 -12.39
CA GLU A 52 -13.49 -8.07 -11.92
C GLU A 52 -12.02 -7.63 -11.79
N LYS A 53 -11.49 -6.88 -12.77
CA LYS A 53 -10.15 -6.28 -12.70
C LYS A 53 -10.00 -5.35 -11.50
N LEU A 54 -11.03 -4.53 -11.23
CA LEU A 54 -11.06 -3.61 -10.10
C LEU A 54 -11.02 -4.37 -8.76
N GLN A 55 -11.82 -5.42 -8.62
CA GLN A 55 -11.82 -6.28 -7.42
C GLN A 55 -10.47 -6.99 -7.21
N LYS A 56 -9.85 -7.52 -8.28
CA LYS A 56 -8.51 -8.13 -8.21
C LYS A 56 -7.45 -7.14 -7.74
N THR A 57 -7.52 -5.90 -8.25
CA THR A 57 -6.61 -4.82 -7.84
C THR A 57 -6.81 -4.47 -6.38
N LEU A 58 -8.06 -4.32 -5.92
CA LEU A 58 -8.40 -4.02 -4.53
C LEU A 58 -7.90 -5.13 -3.57
N SER A 59 -8.11 -6.40 -3.93
CA SER A 59 -7.62 -7.54 -3.15
C SER A 59 -6.09 -7.52 -3.02
N SER A 60 -5.39 -7.19 -4.10
CA SER A 60 -3.93 -7.05 -4.10
C SER A 60 -3.46 -5.89 -3.20
N VAL A 61 -4.15 -4.76 -3.21
CA VAL A 61 -3.87 -3.62 -2.31
C VAL A 61 -4.03 -4.04 -0.85
N TYR A 62 -5.13 -4.72 -0.50
CA TYR A 62 -5.38 -5.19 0.86
C TYR A 62 -4.31 -6.17 1.34
N SER A 63 -3.97 -7.14 0.50
CA SER A 63 -2.91 -8.11 0.79
C SER A 63 -1.58 -7.41 1.13
N MET A 64 -1.19 -6.39 0.35
CA MET A 64 0.07 -5.67 0.59
C MET A 64 0.04 -4.77 1.83
N ILE A 65 -1.09 -4.13 2.12
CA ILE A 65 -1.27 -3.34 3.34
C ILE A 65 -1.16 -4.24 4.57
N ASP A 66 -1.80 -5.41 4.55
CA ASP A 66 -1.79 -6.34 5.69
C ASP A 66 -0.42 -6.99 5.91
N LYS A 67 0.25 -7.40 4.82
CA LYS A 67 1.64 -7.85 4.89
C LYS A 67 2.55 -6.76 5.48
N GLY A 68 2.36 -5.50 5.06
CA GLY A 68 3.09 -4.36 5.61
C GLY A 68 2.78 -4.09 7.09
N THR A 69 1.54 -4.33 7.52
CA THR A 69 1.11 -4.18 8.92
C THR A 69 1.73 -5.27 9.79
N LYS A 70 1.70 -6.53 9.35
CA LYS A 70 2.38 -7.66 10.03
C LYS A 70 3.88 -7.44 10.20
N LYS A 71 4.50 -6.69 9.28
CA LYS A 71 5.93 -6.33 9.31
C LYS A 71 6.21 -5.00 10.01
N ASN A 72 5.23 -4.43 10.73
CA ASN A 72 5.33 -3.14 11.45
C ASN A 72 5.71 -1.94 10.57
N VAL A 73 5.45 -2.00 9.26
CA VAL A 73 5.67 -0.87 8.35
C VAL A 73 4.51 0.13 8.42
N TYR A 74 3.30 -0.37 8.64
CA TYR A 74 2.10 0.43 8.87
C TYR A 74 1.59 0.19 10.28
N HIS A 75 1.18 1.26 10.95
CA HIS A 75 0.38 1.15 12.16
C HIS A 75 -1.03 0.64 11.82
N LYS A 76 -1.63 -0.16 12.71
CA LYS A 76 -2.95 -0.78 12.53
C LYS A 76 -4.04 0.22 12.11
N ASN A 77 -4.07 1.41 12.71
CA ASN A 77 -5.06 2.44 12.39
C ASN A 77 -4.83 3.03 10.98
N THR A 78 -3.57 3.17 10.56
CA THR A 78 -3.24 3.66 9.22
C THR A 78 -3.66 2.65 8.15
N ALA A 79 -3.45 1.36 8.41
CA ALA A 79 -3.89 0.29 7.53
C ALA A 79 -5.43 0.27 7.41
N ALA A 80 -6.14 0.30 8.54
CA ALA A 80 -7.60 0.32 8.58
C ALA A 80 -8.19 1.54 7.84
N ARG A 81 -7.65 2.74 8.08
CA ARG A 81 -8.09 3.97 7.40
C ARG A 81 -7.93 3.87 5.88
N LYS A 82 -6.80 3.36 5.39
CA LYS A 82 -6.56 3.20 3.95
C LYS A 82 -7.54 2.22 3.31
N LYS A 83 -7.82 1.10 3.98
CA LYS A 83 -8.82 0.13 3.50
C LYS A 83 -10.21 0.75 3.45
N SER A 84 -10.62 1.43 4.51
CA SER A 84 -11.92 2.10 4.60
C SER A 84 -12.10 3.13 3.49
N GLN A 85 -11.08 3.94 3.19
CA GLN A 85 -11.12 4.92 2.10
C GLN A 85 -11.33 4.25 0.73
N LEU A 86 -10.57 3.20 0.40
CA LEU A 86 -10.71 2.51 -0.89
C LEU A 86 -12.09 1.85 -1.04
N ALA A 87 -12.62 1.26 0.03
CA ALA A 87 -13.97 0.71 0.04
C ALA A 87 -15.03 1.80 -0.18
N ALA A 88 -14.87 2.98 0.42
CA ALA A 88 -15.78 4.11 0.22
C ALA A 88 -15.77 4.57 -1.25
N TYR A 89 -14.60 4.71 -1.87
CA TYR A 89 -14.51 5.07 -3.30
C TYR A 89 -15.19 4.06 -4.20
N LEU A 90 -15.03 2.76 -3.92
CA LEU A 90 -15.71 1.71 -4.68
C LEU A 90 -17.24 1.76 -4.53
N LYS A 91 -17.74 2.09 -3.33
CA LYS A 91 -19.19 2.21 -3.08
C LYS A 91 -19.81 3.40 -3.82
N THR A 92 -19.05 4.50 -3.97
CA THR A 92 -19.50 5.70 -4.67
C THR A 92 -19.35 5.65 -6.18
N ALA A 93 -18.57 4.70 -6.70
CA ALA A 93 -18.29 4.54 -8.13
C ALA A 93 -19.37 3.71 -8.81
#